data_AF-A0A017SX62-F1
#
_entry.id   AF-A0A017SX62-F1
#
_cell.length_a   1.000
_cell.length_b   1.000
_cell.length_c   1.000
_cell.angle_alpha   90.00
_cell.angle_beta   90.00
_cell.angle_gamma   90.00
#
_symmetry.space_group_name_H-M   'P 1'
#
loop_
_entity.id
_entity.type
_entity.pdbx_description
1 polymer ?
#
loop_
_entity_poly.entity_id
_entity_poly.type
_entity_poly.pdbx_seq_one_letter_code
_entity_poly.pdbx_strand_id
1 'polypeptide(L)'
;MKKIFAIAALFVASVAGTAIAADTAAPANSDLKVTAPTSVKTGEAVSATISVTTKNGYHINKEYPNKLTLTAVDGVQMDKTTFVSTDGVVKGPKGDENVLEFSLPFTVKAAGAKEIKGKIKYAECKATECIPVSQEVVIKVSTK
;
A
#
# COMPACT_ATOMS: atom_id res chain seq x y z
N MET A 1 -68.98 5.43 -19.93
CA MET A 1 -68.26 6.53 -19.22
C MET A 1 -67.17 5.86 -18.40
N LYS A 2 -65.93 5.81 -18.88
CA LYS A 2 -64.82 6.79 -18.74
C LYS A 2 -64.05 6.63 -17.41
N LYS A 3 -62.96 5.82 -17.48
CA LYS A 3 -61.71 5.89 -16.67
C LYS A 3 -61.88 5.53 -15.18
N ILE A 4 -60.94 4.92 -14.46
CA ILE A 4 -59.58 5.40 -14.14
C ILE A 4 -58.71 4.21 -13.71
N PHE A 5 -57.46 4.26 -14.18
CA PHE A 5 -56.33 3.40 -13.88
C PHE A 5 -55.76 3.68 -12.48
N ALA A 6 -55.29 2.66 -11.76
CA ALA A 6 -54.34 2.85 -10.66
C ALA A 6 -53.35 1.68 -10.61
N ILE A 7 -52.22 1.85 -11.30
CA ILE A 7 -51.04 0.99 -11.20
C ILE A 7 -50.17 1.62 -10.10
N ALA A 8 -50.07 0.96 -8.94
CA ALA A 8 -49.10 1.31 -7.90
C ALA A 8 -47.78 0.60 -8.20
N ALA A 9 -46.87 1.29 -8.89
CA ALA A 9 -45.50 0.84 -9.09
C ALA A 9 -44.68 1.18 -7.84
N LEU A 10 -44.38 0.17 -7.03
CA LEU A 10 -43.48 0.26 -5.89
C LEU A 10 -42.04 0.31 -6.43
N PHE A 11 -41.49 1.52 -6.62
CA PHE A 11 -40.07 1.70 -6.91
C PHE A 11 -39.27 1.46 -5.63
N VAL A 12 -38.71 0.26 -5.50
CA VAL A 12 -37.65 -0.03 -4.52
C VAL A 12 -36.37 0.58 -5.07
N ALA A 13 -36.02 1.77 -4.58
CA ALA A 13 -34.73 2.40 -4.86
C ALA A 13 -33.63 1.58 -4.17
N SER A 14 -32.95 0.73 -4.94
CA SER A 14 -31.70 0.09 -4.52
C SER A 14 -30.64 1.18 -4.35
N VAL A 15 -30.33 1.52 -3.11
CA VAL A 15 -29.18 2.36 -2.79
C VAL A 15 -27.93 1.52 -3.06
N ALA A 16 -27.41 1.59 -4.28
CA ALA A 16 -26.06 1.14 -4.59
C ALA A 16 -25.10 2.04 -3.82
N GLY A 17 -24.68 1.59 -2.65
CA GLY A 17 -23.62 2.23 -1.88
C GLY A 17 -22.35 2.20 -2.71
N THR A 18 -22.01 3.33 -3.31
CA THR A 18 -20.66 3.59 -3.81
C THR A 18 -19.74 3.62 -2.60
N ALA A 19 -19.04 2.50 -2.38
CA ALA A 19 -17.89 2.48 -1.50
C ALA A 19 -16.87 3.47 -2.08
N ILE A 20 -16.78 4.66 -1.50
CA ILE A 20 -15.71 5.60 -1.78
C ILE A 20 -14.46 4.96 -1.16
N ALA A 21 -13.68 4.26 -1.98
CA ALA A 21 -12.28 4.04 -1.67
C ALA A 21 -11.69 5.43 -1.50
N ALA A 22 -11.34 5.80 -0.27
CA ALA A 22 -10.60 7.01 0.00
C ALA A 22 -9.26 6.86 -0.74
N ASP A 23 -9.20 7.45 -1.94
CA ASP A 23 -7.96 7.64 -2.67
C ASP A 23 -7.11 8.59 -1.81
N THR A 24 -6.29 8.03 -0.93
CA THR A 24 -5.28 8.79 -0.22
C THR A 24 -4.28 9.23 -1.28
N ALA A 25 -4.54 10.40 -1.88
CA ALA A 25 -3.61 11.06 -2.77
C ALA A 25 -2.21 11.01 -2.15
N ALA A 26 -1.20 10.71 -2.97
CA ALA A 26 0.18 10.74 -2.52
C ALA A 26 0.46 12.09 -1.84
N PRO A 27 1.11 12.10 -0.66
CA PRO A 27 1.39 13.32 0.08
C PRO A 27 2.24 14.26 -0.79
N ALA A 28 1.98 15.55 -0.71
CA ALA A 28 2.69 16.54 -1.52
C ALA A 28 4.20 16.62 -1.21
N ASN A 29 4.66 16.06 -0.09
CA ASN A 29 6.05 16.20 0.38
C ASN A 29 6.87 14.91 0.31
N SER A 30 6.35 13.85 -0.30
CA SER A 30 7.10 12.62 -0.47
C SER A 30 6.61 11.78 -1.65
N ASP A 31 7.53 11.03 -2.23
CA ASP A 31 7.27 10.15 -3.37
C ASP A 31 7.39 8.69 -2.92
N LEU A 32 6.37 7.89 -3.25
CA LEU A 32 6.33 6.46 -2.96
C LEU A 32 6.65 5.67 -4.24
N LYS A 33 7.66 4.80 -4.17
CA LYS A 33 8.06 3.92 -5.26
C LYS A 33 8.00 2.47 -4.81
N VAL A 34 7.32 1.64 -5.60
CA VAL A 34 7.30 0.18 -5.43
C VAL A 34 8.09 -0.45 -6.58
N THR A 35 9.12 -1.22 -6.25
CA THR A 35 9.94 -1.97 -7.20
C THR A 35 9.78 -3.45 -6.90
N ALA A 36 9.31 -4.24 -7.86
CA ALA A 36 9.13 -5.67 -7.69
C ALA A 36 9.42 -6.41 -9.00
N PRO A 37 9.87 -7.67 -8.94
CA PRO A 37 9.95 -8.50 -10.13
C PRO A 37 8.55 -8.70 -10.70
N THR A 38 8.38 -8.41 -11.99
CA THR A 38 7.08 -8.51 -12.68
C THR A 38 6.74 -9.95 -13.04
N SER A 39 7.76 -10.81 -13.22
CA SER A 39 7.62 -12.21 -13.61
C SER A 39 8.66 -13.09 -12.91
N VAL A 40 8.20 -14.05 -12.11
CA VAL A 40 9.03 -14.93 -11.27
C VAL A 40 8.72 -16.40 -11.55
N LYS A 41 9.63 -17.32 -11.26
CA LYS A 41 9.28 -18.75 -11.31
C LYS A 41 8.48 -19.13 -10.07
N THR A 42 7.50 -20.02 -10.22
CA THR A 42 6.78 -20.57 -9.07
C THR A 42 7.76 -21.25 -8.10
N GLY A 43 7.67 -20.92 -6.82
CA GLY A 43 8.54 -21.43 -5.77
C GLY A 43 9.86 -20.67 -5.59
N GLU A 44 10.15 -19.69 -6.44
CA GLU A 44 11.34 -18.84 -6.34
C GLU A 44 11.19 -17.81 -5.21
N ALA A 45 12.19 -17.76 -4.32
CA ALA A 45 12.29 -16.73 -3.30
C ALA A 45 12.75 -15.42 -3.96
N VAL A 46 11.96 -14.37 -3.81
CA VAL A 46 12.20 -13.05 -4.40
C VAL A 46 11.98 -11.95 -3.38
N SER A 47 12.32 -10.71 -3.73
CA SER A 47 12.01 -9.56 -2.90
C SER A 47 11.42 -8.41 -3.69
N ALA A 48 10.56 -7.62 -3.04
CA ALA A 48 10.12 -6.32 -3.51
C ALA A 48 10.67 -5.22 -2.60
N THR A 49 10.87 -4.04 -3.15
CA THR A 49 11.33 -2.85 -2.42
C THR A 49 10.25 -1.78 -2.45
N ILE A 50 9.87 -1.27 -1.29
CA ILE A 50 9.02 -0.09 -1.16
C ILE A 50 9.89 1.04 -0.62
N SER A 51 10.02 2.12 -1.37
CA SER A 51 10.81 3.29 -0.99
C SER A 51 9.92 4.52 -0.91
N VAL A 52 10.06 5.28 0.17
CA VAL A 52 9.54 6.63 0.32
C VAL A 52 10.72 7.59 0.32
N THR A 53 10.63 8.64 -0.48
CA THR A 53 11.62 9.71 -0.51
C THR A 53 10.93 11.03 -0.19
N THR A 54 11.31 11.68 0.90
CA THR A 54 10.80 13.01 1.27
C THR A 54 11.45 14.09 0.40
N LYS A 55 10.71 15.17 0.17
CA LYS A 55 11.13 16.35 -0.61
C LYS A 55 10.80 17.64 0.16
N ASN A 56 11.05 18.79 -0.46
CA ASN A 56 10.71 20.11 0.08
C ASN A 56 11.32 20.40 1.47
N GLY A 57 12.46 19.79 1.81
CA GLY A 57 13.15 19.96 3.10
C GLY A 57 12.57 19.14 4.25
N TYR A 58 11.70 18.17 3.98
CA TYR A 58 11.24 17.19 4.97
C TYR A 58 12.23 16.03 5.12
N HIS A 59 12.29 15.46 6.31
CA HIS A 59 12.98 14.20 6.62
C HIS A 59 12.02 13.20 7.27
N ILE A 60 12.37 11.92 7.31
CA ILE A 60 11.59 10.87 7.97
C ILE A 60 11.80 10.97 9.48
N ASN A 61 10.70 10.99 10.23
CA ASN A 61 10.74 10.93 11.69
C ASN A 61 11.18 9.53 12.15
N LYS A 62 12.28 9.46 12.89
CA LYS A 62 12.80 8.20 13.45
C LYS A 62 12.13 7.78 14.77
N GLU A 63 11.47 8.71 15.45
CA GLU A 63 10.75 8.49 16.71
C GLU A 63 9.28 8.12 16.46
N TYR A 64 8.73 8.49 15.31
CA TYR A 64 7.40 8.03 14.89
C TYR A 64 7.48 6.63 14.26
N PRO A 65 6.48 5.75 14.47
CA PRO A 65 6.50 4.42 13.89
C PRO A 65 6.54 4.44 12.36
N ASN A 66 7.68 4.05 11.76
CA ASN A 66 7.74 3.73 10.34
C ASN A 66 7.36 2.26 10.17
N LYS A 67 6.13 2.02 9.73
CA LYS A 67 5.49 0.72 9.70
C LYS A 67 4.89 0.43 8.34
N LEU A 68 5.17 -0.74 7.80
CA LEU A 68 4.52 -1.28 6.62
C LEU A 68 3.72 -2.53 7.02
N THR A 69 2.45 -2.59 6.63
CA THR A 69 1.57 -3.74 6.87
C THR A 69 1.04 -4.24 5.55
N LEU A 70 1.24 -5.52 5.25
CA LEU A 70 0.78 -6.20 4.05
C LEU A 70 -0.37 -7.14 4.39
N THR A 71 -1.25 -7.35 3.43
CA THR A 71 -2.30 -8.36 3.50
C THR A 71 -1.76 -9.66 2.90
N ALA A 72 -1.94 -10.78 3.61
CA ALA A 72 -1.61 -12.09 3.08
C ALA A 72 -2.44 -12.39 1.82
N VAL A 73 -1.84 -13.03 0.82
CA VAL A 73 -2.49 -13.34 -0.44
C VAL A 73 -2.32 -14.82 -0.74
N ASP A 74 -3.41 -15.49 -1.12
CA ASP A 74 -3.37 -16.91 -1.44
C ASP A 74 -2.41 -17.20 -2.61
N GLY A 75 -1.56 -18.20 -2.39
CA GLY A 75 -0.49 -18.56 -3.31
C GLY A 75 0.73 -17.63 -3.26
N VAL A 76 0.85 -16.76 -2.26
CA VAL A 76 2.07 -16.03 -1.93
C VAL A 76 2.47 -16.34 -0.50
N GLN A 77 3.63 -16.97 -0.31
CA GLN A 77 4.21 -17.20 1.00
C GLN A 77 5.01 -15.96 1.42
N MET A 78 4.73 -15.46 2.62
CA MET A 78 5.45 -14.38 3.28
C MET A 78 5.74 -14.82 4.73
N ASP A 79 6.99 -14.73 5.16
CA ASP A 79 7.37 -15.08 6.53
C ASP A 79 6.92 -14.01 7.53
N LYS A 80 6.73 -12.78 7.04
CA LYS A 80 6.25 -11.64 7.81
C LYS A 80 5.42 -10.71 6.93
N THR A 81 4.34 -10.18 7.49
CA THR A 81 3.47 -9.21 6.79
C THR A 81 3.54 -7.81 7.42
N THR A 82 4.17 -7.67 8.58
CA THR A 82 4.33 -6.38 9.26
C THR A 82 5.80 -6.05 9.44
N PHE A 83 6.24 -4.91 8.93
CA PHE A 83 7.62 -4.45 8.99
C PHE A 83 7.68 -3.14 9.76
N VAL A 84 8.66 -2.99 10.65
CA VAL A 84 8.91 -1.79 11.45
C VAL A 84 10.38 -1.40 11.36
N SER A 85 10.71 -0.14 11.70
CA SER A 85 12.07 0.41 11.65
C SER A 85 13.11 -0.43 12.41
N THR A 86 12.70 -1.09 13.50
CA THR A 86 13.57 -1.92 14.33
C THR A 86 13.91 -3.27 13.69
N ASP A 87 13.28 -3.66 12.58
CA ASP A 87 13.49 -4.97 11.96
C ASP A 87 14.79 -5.06 11.12
N GLY A 88 15.54 -3.96 10.95
CA GLY A 88 16.74 -3.92 10.09
C GLY A 88 16.46 -4.04 8.58
N VAL A 89 15.19 -4.21 8.23
CA VAL A 89 14.63 -4.19 6.87
C VAL A 89 14.43 -2.76 6.36
N VAL A 90 14.48 -1.78 7.28
CA VAL A 90 14.44 -0.37 6.96
C VAL A 90 15.84 0.15 6.61
N LYS A 91 16.07 0.48 5.34
CA LYS A 91 17.37 0.95 4.84
C LYS A 91 17.23 2.18 3.95
N GLY A 92 17.32 3.39 4.52
CA GLY A 92 17.81 4.50 3.71
C GLY A 92 19.28 4.24 3.30
N PRO A 93 19.79 4.89 2.23
CA PRO A 93 21.24 5.05 2.08
C PRO A 93 21.83 5.48 3.43
N LYS A 94 22.96 4.89 3.87
CA LYS A 94 23.53 5.20 5.20
C LYS A 94 23.66 6.72 5.38
N GLY A 95 22.92 7.29 6.33
CA GLY A 95 22.95 8.72 6.65
C GLY A 95 21.92 9.58 5.92
N ASP A 96 21.11 9.02 5.02
CA ASP A 96 20.05 9.75 4.33
C ASP A 96 18.74 9.69 5.14
N GLU A 97 18.44 10.77 5.84
CA GLU A 97 17.23 10.91 6.65
C GLU A 97 15.97 11.14 5.81
N ASN A 98 16.11 11.28 4.49
CA ASN A 98 15.00 11.55 3.59
C ASN A 98 14.43 10.29 2.94
N VAL A 99 15.07 9.13 3.16
CA VAL A 99 14.67 7.87 2.52
C VAL A 99 14.27 6.82 3.55
N LEU A 100 13.07 6.28 3.35
CA LEU A 100 12.54 5.14 4.09
C LEU A 100 12.29 4.00 3.11
N GLU A 101 13.10 2.93 3.19
CA GLU A 101 12.99 1.77 2.32
C GLU A 101 12.56 0.53 3.10
N PHE A 102 11.72 -0.34 2.54
CA PHE A 102 11.39 -1.67 3.07
C PHE A 102 11.71 -2.74 2.02
N SER A 103 12.50 -3.74 2.39
CA SER A 103 12.75 -4.94 1.57
C SER A 103 11.86 -6.11 2.00
N LEU A 104 11.07 -6.62 1.08
CA LEU A 104 9.98 -7.54 1.34
C LEU A 104 10.29 -8.90 0.72
N PRO A 105 10.83 -9.87 1.46
CA PRO A 105 11.01 -11.22 0.94
C PRO A 105 9.66 -11.94 0.84
N PHE A 106 9.41 -12.59 -0.30
CA PHE A 106 8.24 -13.44 -0.51
C PHE A 106 8.53 -14.54 -1.54
N THR A 107 7.65 -15.55 -1.59
CA THR A 107 7.71 -16.61 -2.60
C THR A 107 6.34 -16.83 -3.21
N VAL A 108 6.24 -16.76 -4.54
CA VAL A 108 4.97 -17.03 -5.23
C VAL A 108 4.82 -18.54 -5.43
N LYS A 109 3.83 -19.15 -4.80
CA LYS A 109 3.57 -20.61 -4.78
C LYS A 109 2.51 -21.06 -5.78
N ALA A 110 1.65 -20.16 -6.25
CA ALA A 110 0.62 -20.46 -7.22
C ALA A 110 0.82 -19.66 -8.51
N ALA A 111 0.48 -20.26 -9.64
CA ALA A 111 0.56 -19.59 -10.93
C ALA A 111 -0.40 -18.40 -11.04
N GLY A 112 -0.10 -17.49 -11.97
CA GLY A 112 -0.93 -16.34 -12.33
C GLY A 112 -0.47 -15.03 -11.69
N ALA A 113 -1.24 -13.98 -11.94
CA ALA A 113 -1.01 -12.66 -11.39
C ALA A 113 -1.48 -12.58 -9.92
N LYS A 114 -0.69 -11.93 -9.08
CA LYS A 114 -0.95 -11.69 -7.67
C LYS A 114 -0.76 -10.21 -7.36
N GLU A 115 -1.64 -9.68 -6.53
CA GLU A 115 -1.55 -8.31 -6.00
C GLU A 115 -1.44 -8.37 -4.48
N ILE A 116 -0.26 -8.05 -3.94
CA ILE A 116 -0.05 -7.93 -2.49
C ILE A 116 -0.36 -6.48 -2.12
N LYS A 117 -1.47 -6.29 -1.42
CA LYS A 117 -1.92 -4.97 -0.95
C LYS A 117 -1.37 -4.71 0.44
N GLY A 118 -1.20 -3.43 0.77
CA GLY A 118 -0.75 -3.04 2.09
C GLY A 118 -0.94 -1.57 2.37
N LYS A 119 -0.42 -1.17 3.54
CA LYS A 119 -0.44 0.20 4.03
C LYS A 119 0.89 0.53 4.69
N ILE A 120 1.51 1.62 4.25
CA ILE A 120 2.69 2.21 4.88
C ILE A 120 2.23 3.38 5.76
N LYS A 121 2.82 3.47 6.95
CA LYS A 121 2.65 4.57 7.90
C LYS A 121 4.02 5.08 8.30
N TYR A 122 4.19 6.40 8.29
CA TYR A 122 5.41 7.09 8.69
C TYR A 122 5.04 8.52 9.08
N ALA A 123 6.01 9.32 9.50
CA ALA A 123 5.84 10.77 9.60
C ALA A 123 6.98 11.48 8.90
N GLU A 124 6.67 12.57 8.20
CA GLU A 124 7.62 13.47 7.57
C GLU A 124 7.71 14.75 8.41
N CYS A 125 8.91 15.16 8.78
CA CYS A 125 9.17 16.29 9.67
C CYS A 125 10.03 17.37 9.03
N LYS A 126 9.81 18.60 9.48
CA LYS A 126 10.65 19.79 9.32
C LYS A 126 11.06 20.30 10.71
N ALA A 127 11.81 21.40 10.75
CA ALA A 127 12.30 22.01 11.98
C ALA A 127 11.22 22.25 13.05
N THR A 128 9.97 22.53 12.66
CA THR A 128 8.89 22.91 13.59
C THR A 128 7.58 22.13 13.38
N GLU A 129 7.54 21.19 12.45
CA GLU A 129 6.31 20.50 12.05
C GLU A 129 6.59 19.04 11.73
N CYS A 130 5.70 18.15 12.15
CA CYS A 130 5.72 16.73 11.80
C CYS A 130 4.34 16.30 11.32
N ILE A 131 4.28 15.72 10.13
CA ILE A 131 3.05 15.31 9.48
C ILE A 131 3.02 13.78 9.43
N PRO A 132 2.09 13.13 10.16
CA PRO A 132 1.85 11.70 10.00
C PRO A 132 1.25 11.41 8.62
N VAL A 133 1.81 10.44 7.93
CA VAL A 133 1.38 10.02 6.60
C VAL A 133 0.99 8.53 6.62
N SER A 134 -0.08 8.23 5.90
CA SER A 134 -0.53 6.85 5.64
C SER A 134 -0.86 6.70 4.17
N GLN A 135 -0.25 5.74 3.49
CA GLN A 135 -0.48 5.48 2.06
C GLN A 135 -0.76 4.01 1.82
N GLU A 136 -1.59 3.72 0.83
CA GLU A 136 -1.77 2.36 0.33
C GLU A 136 -0.59 1.97 -0.59
N VAL A 137 -0.23 0.68 -0.55
CA VAL A 137 0.80 0.11 -1.43
C VAL A 137 0.22 -1.10 -2.14
N VAL A 138 0.58 -1.26 -3.41
CA VAL A 138 0.21 -2.44 -4.21
C VAL A 138 1.44 -2.97 -4.90
N ILE A 139 1.78 -4.23 -4.61
CA ILE A 139 2.88 -4.96 -5.25
C ILE A 139 2.26 -5.95 -6.23
N LYS A 140 2.56 -5.79 -7.51
CA LYS A 140 2.09 -6.68 -8.57
C LYS A 140 3.20 -7.63 -8.97
N VAL A 141 2.91 -8.93 -8.97
CA VAL A 141 3.83 -9.98 -9.39
C VAL A 141 3.06 -11.04 -10.17
N SER A 142 3.69 -11.64 -11.18
CA SER A 142 3.12 -12.77 -11.91
C SER A 142 4.12 -13.91 -12.01
N THR A 143 3.64 -15.12 -12.25
CA THR A 143 4.51 -16.26 -12.57
C THR A 143 4.69 -16.41 -14.08
N LYS A 144 5.88 -16.83 -14.51
CA LYS A 144 6.12 -17.37 -15.87
C LYS A 144 6.20 -18.88 -15.87
#